data_AF-A0A961XYM9-F1
#
_entry.id   AF-A0A961XYM9-F1
#
_cell.length_a   1.000
_cell.length_b   1.000
_cell.length_c   1.000
_cell.angle_alpha   90.00
_cell.angle_beta   90.00
_cell.angle_gamma   90.00
#
_symmetry.space_group_name_H-M   'P 1'
#
loop_
_entity.id
_entity.type
_entity.pdbx_description
1 polymer ?
#
loop_
_entity_poly.entity_id
_entity_poly.type
_entity_poly.pdbx_seq_one_letter_code
_entity_poly.pdbx_strand_id
1 'polypeptide(L)'
;RAEWIATGLKFDYWLGVQKSKMPANTFVVRSADLEDPDKKAFLEKYLRGWAMGLEFGHQNPRAAVEAVFEQFPAFAKNTGPELGTTSLLQQDNVFRGDMDKREGWGWHDMASWQGFFDEILKIGQIKEPVKAEDVCTNELIKSANDFDHAKVKADADAYKLTEAFAAIDVENVRAHMFDDAV
;
A
#
# COMPACT_ATOMS: atom_id res chain seq x y z
N ARG A 1 -3.96 6.36 12.78
CA ARG A 1 -3.53 5.89 14.12
C ARG A 1 -2.21 6.52 14.55
N ALA A 2 -1.13 6.45 13.73
CA ALA A 2 0.16 7.06 14.06
C ALA A 2 0.04 8.52 14.52
N GLU A 3 -0.77 9.34 13.86
CA GLU A 3 -0.98 10.73 14.24
C GLU A 3 -1.57 10.90 15.66
N TRP A 4 -2.60 10.13 16.01
CA TRP A 4 -3.20 10.20 17.35
C TRP A 4 -2.26 9.69 18.45
N ILE A 5 -1.48 8.64 18.17
CA ILE A 5 -0.46 8.16 19.10
C ILE A 5 0.64 9.22 19.29
N ALA A 6 1.07 9.87 18.20
CA ALA A 6 2.07 10.93 18.25
C ALA A 6 1.61 12.19 19.02
N THR A 7 0.31 12.43 19.13
CA THR A 7 -0.25 13.50 20.00
C THR A 7 -0.46 13.06 21.45
N GLY A 8 -0.10 11.83 21.80
CA GLY A 8 -0.19 11.28 23.16
C GLY A 8 -1.55 10.67 23.50
N LEU A 9 -2.45 10.49 22.52
CA LEU A 9 -3.72 9.80 22.74
C LEU A 9 -3.44 8.30 22.95
N LYS A 10 -3.88 7.77 24.10
CA LYS A 10 -3.77 6.34 24.43
C LYS A 10 -5.11 5.66 24.21
N PHE A 11 -5.13 4.64 23.35
CA PHE A 11 -6.33 3.88 23.05
C PHE A 11 -5.95 2.53 22.46
N ASP A 12 -6.70 1.50 22.83
CA ASP A 12 -6.63 0.21 22.16
C ASP A 12 -7.36 0.32 20.82
N TYR A 13 -6.87 -0.39 19.81
CA TYR A 13 -7.56 -0.46 18.52
C TYR A 13 -7.58 -1.85 17.92
N TRP A 14 -8.71 -2.17 17.32
CA TRP A 14 -8.85 -3.36 16.51
C TRP A 14 -8.12 -3.18 15.19
N LEU A 15 -7.16 -4.07 14.92
CA LEU A 15 -6.34 -3.98 13.71
C LEU A 15 -6.88 -4.88 12.60
N GLY A 16 -7.48 -4.25 11.58
CA GLY A 16 -8.12 -4.97 10.48
C GLY A 16 -7.24 -5.99 9.78
N VAL A 17 -5.95 -5.70 9.55
CA VAL A 17 -5.04 -6.64 8.86
C VAL A 17 -4.81 -7.95 9.64
N GLN A 18 -5.03 -7.97 10.96
CA GLN A 18 -4.89 -9.18 11.78
C GLN A 18 -6.18 -10.01 11.87
N LYS A 19 -7.34 -9.39 11.60
CA LYS A 19 -8.65 -9.96 11.98
C LYS A 19 -9.64 -10.01 10.81
N SER A 20 -9.36 -9.32 9.72
CA SER A 20 -10.18 -9.29 8.50
C SER A 20 -9.41 -9.87 7.33
N LYS A 21 -10.11 -10.64 6.51
CA LYS A 21 -9.63 -11.10 5.20
C LYS A 21 -10.20 -10.27 4.05
N MET A 22 -10.99 -9.23 4.36
CA MET A 22 -11.65 -8.44 3.32
C MET A 22 -10.65 -7.52 2.60
N PRO A 23 -10.85 -7.27 1.30
CA PRO A 23 -10.03 -6.35 0.55
C PRO A 23 -10.28 -4.91 1.01
N ALA A 24 -9.38 -4.01 0.61
CA ALA A 24 -9.47 -2.59 0.90
C ALA A 24 -9.37 -1.78 -0.41
N ASN A 25 -8.56 -0.72 -0.41
CA ASN A 25 -8.43 0.18 -1.55
C ASN A 25 -7.88 -0.54 -2.80
N THR A 26 -8.43 -0.21 -3.96
CA THR A 26 -7.98 -0.71 -5.27
C THR A 26 -8.02 0.41 -6.32
N PHE A 27 -7.37 0.18 -7.46
CA PHE A 27 -7.59 0.98 -8.66
C PHE A 27 -8.86 0.52 -9.37
N VAL A 28 -9.62 1.48 -9.90
CA VAL A 28 -10.81 1.22 -10.70
C VAL A 28 -10.57 1.77 -12.10
N VAL A 29 -10.76 0.90 -13.10
CA VAL A 29 -10.65 1.23 -14.52
C VAL A 29 -11.94 0.83 -15.22
N ARG A 30 -12.24 1.43 -16.37
CA ARG A 30 -13.36 0.98 -17.19
C ARG A 30 -12.96 -0.32 -17.88
N SER A 31 -13.83 -1.32 -17.90
CA SER A 31 -13.57 -2.59 -18.59
C SER A 31 -13.23 -2.37 -20.08
N ALA A 32 -13.89 -1.41 -20.73
CA ALA A 32 -13.61 -1.05 -22.12
C ALA A 32 -12.18 -0.51 -22.36
N ASP A 33 -11.48 -0.03 -21.33
CA ASP A 33 -10.09 0.40 -21.45
C ASP A 33 -9.10 -0.78 -21.41
N LEU A 34 -9.53 -1.97 -20.95
CA LEU A 34 -8.74 -3.21 -21.01
C LEU A 34 -8.81 -3.85 -22.42
N GLU A 35 -9.91 -3.66 -23.13
CA GLU A 35 -10.12 -4.15 -24.50
C GLU A 35 -9.40 -3.30 -25.57
N ASP A 36 -9.04 -2.06 -25.22
CA ASP A 36 -8.30 -1.14 -26.09
C ASP A 36 -6.78 -1.35 -25.87
N PRO A 37 -6.04 -1.85 -26.89
CA PRO A 37 -4.62 -2.19 -26.71
C PRO A 37 -3.74 -1.02 -26.27
N ASP A 38 -4.01 0.20 -26.74
CA ASP A 38 -3.20 1.36 -26.42
C ASP A 38 -3.44 1.82 -24.98
N LYS A 39 -4.70 1.78 -24.53
CA LYS A 39 -5.05 2.11 -23.16
C LYS A 39 -4.57 1.05 -22.19
N LYS A 40 -4.70 -0.23 -22.53
CA LYS A 40 -4.15 -1.32 -21.73
C LYS A 40 -2.63 -1.16 -21.58
N ALA A 41 -1.90 -0.90 -22.67
CA ALA A 41 -0.47 -0.65 -22.63
C ALA A 41 -0.09 0.58 -21.78
N PHE A 42 -0.93 1.63 -21.78
CA PHE A 42 -0.77 2.77 -20.88
C PHE A 42 -0.94 2.38 -19.40
N LEU A 43 -2.00 1.62 -19.08
CA LEU A 43 -2.28 1.16 -17.72
C LEU A 43 -1.15 0.25 -17.20
N GLU A 44 -0.63 -0.66 -18.02
CA GLU A 44 0.52 -1.50 -17.66
C GLU A 44 1.76 -0.67 -17.29
N LYS A 45 2.07 0.36 -18.09
CA LYS A 45 3.19 1.27 -17.81
C LYS A 45 2.97 2.07 -16.52
N TYR A 46 1.75 2.58 -16.33
CA TYR A 46 1.40 3.33 -15.13
C TYR A 46 1.54 2.46 -13.88
N LEU A 47 0.94 1.26 -13.90
CA LEU A 47 0.96 0.34 -12.77
C LEU A 47 2.37 -0.19 -12.49
N ARG A 48 3.23 -0.32 -13.51
CA ARG A 48 4.65 -0.61 -13.30
C ARG A 48 5.35 0.50 -12.53
N GLY A 49 5.17 1.76 -12.93
CA GLY A 49 5.73 2.90 -12.19
C GLY A 49 5.20 2.96 -10.74
N TRP A 50 3.92 2.67 -10.54
CA TRP A 50 3.31 2.59 -9.21
C TRP A 50 3.91 1.46 -8.37
N ALA A 51 4.04 0.25 -8.91
CA ALA A 51 4.62 -0.90 -8.21
C ALA A 51 6.11 -0.67 -7.88
N MET A 52 6.87 -0.05 -8.79
CA MET A 52 8.25 0.37 -8.51
C MET A 52 8.33 1.36 -7.35
N GLY A 53 7.38 2.30 -7.25
CA GLY A 53 7.31 3.25 -6.14
C GLY A 53 7.00 2.58 -4.80
N LEU A 54 6.09 1.59 -4.78
CA LEU A 54 5.82 0.79 -3.59
C LEU A 54 7.04 -0.05 -3.17
N GLU A 55 7.69 -0.69 -4.13
CA GLU A 55 8.91 -1.47 -3.86
C GLU A 55 10.02 -0.56 -3.32
N PHE A 56 10.25 0.62 -3.92
CA PHE A 56 11.22 1.59 -3.40
C PHE A 56 10.90 2.00 -1.96
N GLY A 57 9.63 2.32 -1.66
CA GLY A 57 9.20 2.69 -0.31
C GLY A 57 9.31 1.56 0.70
N HIS A 58 9.12 0.31 0.29
CA HIS A 58 9.34 -0.86 1.13
C HIS A 58 10.83 -1.03 1.47
N GLN A 59 11.71 -0.87 0.47
CA GLN A 59 13.17 -0.98 0.63
C GLN A 59 13.73 0.18 1.46
N ASN A 60 13.24 1.40 1.28
CA ASN A 60 13.67 2.59 2.01
C ASN A 60 12.50 3.52 2.35
N PRO A 61 11.76 3.25 3.45
CA PRO A 61 10.58 4.03 3.81
C PRO A 61 10.92 5.48 4.16
N ARG A 62 12.11 5.73 4.72
CA ARG A 62 12.58 7.08 5.03
C ARG A 62 12.74 7.92 3.76
N ALA A 63 13.38 7.36 2.74
CA ALA A 63 13.59 8.04 1.46
C ALA A 63 12.25 8.32 0.75
N ALA A 64 11.31 7.39 0.79
CA ALA A 64 9.98 7.60 0.21
C ALA A 64 9.22 8.74 0.89
N VAL A 65 9.28 8.84 2.22
CA VAL A 65 8.66 9.97 2.95
C VAL A 65 9.39 11.27 2.67
N GLU A 66 10.72 11.26 2.63
CA GLU A 66 11.53 12.44 2.34
C GLU A 66 11.24 13.01 0.95
N ALA A 67 11.15 12.15 -0.08
CA ALA A 67 10.77 12.56 -1.43
C ALA A 67 9.35 13.19 -1.49
N VAL A 68 8.40 12.67 -0.70
CA VAL A 68 7.07 13.29 -0.56
C VAL A 68 7.17 14.64 0.13
N PHE A 69 8.00 14.77 1.17
CA PHE A 69 8.17 16.01 1.92
C PHE A 69 8.83 17.12 1.11
N GLU A 70 9.76 16.78 0.21
CA GLU A 70 10.35 17.71 -0.76
C GLU A 70 9.27 18.30 -1.68
N GLN A 71 8.36 17.46 -2.17
CA GLN A 71 7.27 17.89 -3.05
C GLN A 71 6.15 18.63 -2.31
N PHE A 72 5.92 18.33 -1.03
CA PHE A 72 4.85 18.89 -0.22
C PHE A 72 5.36 19.50 1.11
N PRO A 73 6.08 20.65 1.08
CA PRO A 73 6.71 21.22 2.27
C PRO A 73 5.74 21.61 3.40
N ALA A 74 4.52 22.01 3.06
CA ALA A 74 3.49 22.33 4.05
C ALA A 74 3.08 21.09 4.86
N PHE A 75 2.98 19.94 4.18
CA PHE A 75 2.72 18.66 4.83
C PHE A 75 3.92 18.22 5.68
N ALA A 76 5.13 18.32 5.13
CA ALA A 76 6.38 18.03 5.84
C ALA A 76 6.47 18.78 7.19
N LYS A 77 6.14 20.08 7.18
CA LYS A 77 6.14 20.93 8.39
C LYS A 77 5.15 20.46 9.45
N ASN A 78 3.98 19.96 9.05
CA ASN A 78 2.92 19.57 9.97
C ASN A 78 3.08 18.15 10.52
N THR A 79 3.78 17.27 9.81
CA THR A 79 3.92 15.86 10.16
C THR A 79 5.29 15.54 10.78
N GLY A 80 6.37 15.99 10.15
CA GLY A 80 7.74 15.69 10.59
C GLY A 80 8.22 14.27 10.21
N PRO A 81 9.55 14.04 10.19
CA PRO A 81 10.15 12.81 9.63
C PRO A 81 9.74 11.50 10.32
N GLU A 82 9.74 11.49 11.66
CA GLU A 82 9.43 10.30 12.47
C GLU A 82 7.99 9.81 12.25
N LEU A 83 7.02 10.73 12.35
CA LEU A 83 5.61 10.42 12.16
C LEU A 83 5.33 10.02 10.71
N GLY A 84 5.95 10.71 9.74
CA GLY A 84 5.83 10.33 8.33
C GLY A 84 6.33 8.91 8.06
N THR A 85 7.52 8.58 8.57
CA THR A 85 8.15 7.25 8.42
C THR A 85 7.33 6.17 9.13
N THR A 86 6.88 6.43 10.36
CA THR A 86 6.01 5.52 11.11
C THR A 86 4.70 5.25 10.37
N SER A 87 4.08 6.31 9.83
CA SER A 87 2.84 6.19 9.06
C SER A 87 3.03 5.36 7.78
N LEU A 88 4.14 5.56 7.07
CA LEU A 88 4.44 4.77 5.87
C LEU A 88 4.69 3.30 6.21
N LEU A 89 5.48 2.98 7.23
CA LEU A 89 5.73 1.60 7.68
C LEU A 89 4.42 0.88 8.05
N GLN A 90 3.55 1.59 8.76
CA GLN A 90 2.23 1.13 9.14
C GLN A 90 1.32 0.82 7.93
N GLN A 91 1.46 1.59 6.85
CA GLN A 91 0.70 1.41 5.60
C GLN A 91 1.33 0.35 4.69
N ASP A 92 2.65 0.30 4.61
CA ASP A 92 3.41 -0.70 3.87
C ASP A 92 3.05 -2.11 4.34
N ASN A 93 2.96 -2.33 5.66
CA ASN A 93 2.50 -3.62 6.21
C ASN A 93 1.11 -4.03 5.69
N VAL A 94 0.21 -3.07 5.43
CA VAL A 94 -1.13 -3.34 4.91
C VAL A 94 -1.10 -3.58 3.40
N PHE A 95 -0.45 -2.69 2.64
CA PHE A 95 -0.46 -2.75 1.17
C PHE A 95 0.36 -3.93 0.66
N ARG A 96 1.51 -4.20 1.28
CA ARG A 96 2.36 -5.34 0.98
C ARG A 96 1.70 -6.66 1.35
N GLY A 97 1.11 -6.72 2.55
CA GLY A 97 0.59 -7.94 3.14
C GLY A 97 1.63 -9.08 3.15
N ASP A 98 1.15 -10.32 3.07
CA ASP A 98 2.00 -11.50 2.93
C ASP A 98 2.40 -11.68 1.46
N MET A 99 3.51 -11.05 1.05
CA MET A 99 3.93 -11.02 -0.35
C MET A 99 4.30 -12.41 -0.89
N ASP A 100 4.72 -13.35 -0.04
CA ASP A 100 5.06 -14.73 -0.44
C ASP A 100 3.82 -15.52 -0.92
N LYS A 101 2.62 -15.04 -0.57
CA LYS A 101 1.34 -15.61 -1.02
C LYS A 101 0.71 -14.83 -2.18
N ARG A 102 1.43 -13.89 -2.79
CA ARG A 102 0.92 -12.97 -3.82
C ARG A 102 1.75 -13.08 -5.09
N GLU A 103 1.19 -12.65 -6.22
CA GLU A 103 1.91 -12.55 -7.50
C GLU A 103 2.60 -11.19 -7.70
N GLY A 104 2.72 -10.39 -6.64
CA GLY A 104 3.34 -9.07 -6.64
C GLY A 104 2.45 -7.97 -6.08
N TRP A 105 2.92 -6.73 -6.20
CA TRP A 105 2.21 -5.53 -5.77
C TRP A 105 0.88 -5.39 -6.51
N GLY A 106 -0.18 -5.09 -5.75
CA GLY A 106 -1.53 -4.89 -6.27
C GLY A 106 -2.34 -6.16 -6.54
N TRP A 107 -1.76 -7.36 -6.35
CA TRP A 107 -2.48 -8.61 -6.60
C TRP A 107 -3.73 -8.74 -5.72
N HIS A 108 -4.83 -9.17 -6.34
CA HIS A 108 -6.10 -9.40 -5.69
C HIS A 108 -6.35 -10.89 -5.42
N ASP A 109 -6.69 -11.20 -4.16
CA ASP A 109 -7.28 -12.48 -3.81
C ASP A 109 -8.77 -12.48 -4.20
N MET A 110 -9.14 -13.25 -5.23
CA MET A 110 -10.52 -13.32 -5.70
C MET A 110 -11.48 -13.93 -4.66
N ALA A 111 -11.01 -14.84 -3.81
CA ALA A 111 -11.85 -15.43 -2.76
C ALA A 111 -12.14 -14.41 -1.66
N SER A 112 -11.16 -13.57 -1.33
CA SER A 112 -11.34 -12.41 -0.44
C SER A 112 -12.40 -11.43 -0.98
N TRP A 113 -12.31 -11.08 -2.27
CA TRP A 113 -13.32 -10.22 -2.92
C TRP A 113 -14.71 -10.85 -2.96
N GLN A 114 -14.82 -12.14 -3.27
CA GLN A 114 -16.12 -12.81 -3.25
C GLN A 114 -16.72 -12.79 -1.85
N GLY A 115 -15.94 -13.09 -0.81
CA GLY A 115 -16.38 -13.00 0.58
C GLY A 115 -16.85 -11.60 0.98
N PHE A 116 -16.22 -10.55 0.46
CA PHE A 116 -16.68 -9.17 0.66
C PHE A 116 -18.05 -8.93 0.01
N PHE A 117 -18.23 -9.30 -1.26
CA PHE A 117 -19.50 -9.14 -1.96
C PHE A 117 -20.65 -9.93 -1.30
N ASP A 118 -20.34 -11.14 -0.82
CA ASP A 118 -21.30 -11.98 -0.10
C ASP A 118 -21.71 -11.35 1.24
N GLU A 119 -20.75 -10.79 2.00
CA GLU A 119 -21.06 -10.17 3.28
C GLU A 119 -21.86 -8.87 3.10
N ILE A 120 -21.53 -8.03 2.11
CA ILE A 120 -22.29 -6.80 1.86
C ILE A 120 -23.72 -7.07 1.34
N LEU A 121 -23.93 -8.19 0.63
CA LEU A 121 -25.27 -8.68 0.27
C LEU A 121 -26.03 -9.12 1.52
N LYS A 122 -25.40 -9.93 2.36
CA LYS A 122 -25.98 -10.49 3.59
C LYS A 122 -26.43 -9.40 4.58
N ILE A 123 -25.68 -8.32 4.72
CA ILE A 123 -26.06 -7.18 5.57
C ILE A 123 -27.00 -6.18 4.88
N GLY A 124 -27.38 -6.44 3.62
CA GLY A 124 -28.35 -5.64 2.87
C GLY A 124 -27.82 -4.32 2.30
N GLN A 125 -26.50 -4.15 2.17
CA GLN A 125 -25.91 -2.98 1.50
C GLN A 125 -26.14 -3.04 -0.03
N ILE A 126 -26.17 -4.24 -0.60
CA ILE A 126 -26.61 -4.51 -1.98
C ILE A 126 -27.80 -5.45 -1.98
N LYS A 127 -28.57 -5.46 -3.07
CA LYS A 127 -29.78 -6.30 -3.22
C LYS A 127 -29.57 -7.51 -4.11
N GLU A 128 -28.65 -7.40 -5.05
CA GLU A 128 -28.34 -8.44 -6.03
C GLU A 128 -26.91 -8.95 -5.77
N PRO A 129 -26.66 -10.25 -5.99
CA PRO A 129 -25.32 -10.81 -5.84
C PRO A 129 -24.36 -10.23 -6.88
N VAL A 130 -23.10 -10.05 -6.47
CA VAL A 130 -22.00 -9.66 -7.35
C VAL A 130 -20.99 -10.80 -7.38
N LYS A 131 -20.64 -11.26 -8.59
CA LYS A 131 -19.55 -12.19 -8.80
C LYS A 131 -18.25 -11.39 -8.88
N ALA A 132 -17.27 -11.71 -8.03
CA ALA A 132 -16.03 -10.95 -7.94
C ALA A 132 -15.28 -10.85 -9.28
N GLU A 133 -15.22 -11.94 -10.03
CA GLU A 133 -14.54 -12.00 -11.34
C GLU A 133 -15.16 -11.09 -12.41
N ASP A 134 -16.41 -10.64 -12.23
CA ASP A 134 -17.06 -9.74 -13.18
C ASP A 134 -16.62 -8.28 -12.98
N VAL A 135 -16.00 -7.96 -11.82
CA VAL A 135 -15.64 -6.59 -11.41
C VAL A 135 -14.20 -6.44 -10.91
N CYS A 136 -13.48 -7.53 -10.72
CA CYS A 136 -12.08 -7.56 -10.28
C CYS A 136 -11.24 -8.42 -11.23
N THR A 137 -10.00 -8.00 -11.50
CA THR A 137 -9.07 -8.74 -12.37
C THR A 137 -7.62 -8.54 -11.92
N ASN A 138 -6.78 -9.55 -12.18
CA ASN A 138 -5.32 -9.50 -12.00
C ASN A 138 -4.56 -9.38 -13.33
N GLU A 139 -5.25 -9.12 -14.44
CA GLU A 139 -4.69 -9.14 -15.80
C GLU A 139 -3.45 -8.25 -15.98
N LEU A 140 -3.38 -7.11 -15.27
CA LEU A 140 -2.28 -6.16 -15.37
C LEU A 140 -1.15 -6.39 -14.35
N ILE A 141 -1.35 -7.29 -13.37
CA ILE A 141 -0.43 -7.47 -12.23
C ILE A 141 0.93 -7.99 -12.66
N LYS A 142 0.95 -8.96 -13.60
CA LYS A 142 2.21 -9.48 -14.14
C LYS A 142 3.03 -8.36 -14.79
N SER A 143 2.43 -7.57 -15.68
CA SER A 143 3.11 -6.47 -16.37
C SER A 143 3.54 -5.35 -15.42
N ALA A 144 2.75 -5.09 -14.38
CA ALA A 144 3.07 -4.12 -13.34
C ALA A 144 4.27 -4.52 -12.49
N ASN A 145 4.48 -5.82 -12.25
CA ASN A 145 5.58 -6.32 -11.43
C ASN A 145 6.82 -6.75 -12.23
N ASP A 146 6.74 -6.68 -13.57
CA ASP A 146 7.85 -6.91 -14.50
C ASP A 146 8.71 -5.66 -14.64
N PHE A 147 9.50 -5.38 -13.59
CA PHE A 147 10.50 -4.32 -13.56
C PHE A 147 11.82 -4.84 -12.96
N ASP A 148 12.87 -4.05 -13.08
CA ASP A 148 14.18 -4.39 -12.51
C ASP A 148 14.19 -4.14 -10.99
N HIS A 149 13.81 -5.17 -10.23
CA HIS A 149 13.79 -5.15 -8.76
C HIS A 149 15.16 -4.84 -8.16
N ALA A 150 16.24 -5.34 -8.77
CA ALA A 150 17.60 -5.11 -8.30
C ALA A 150 18.00 -3.64 -8.47
N LYS A 151 17.63 -3.03 -9.59
CA LYS A 151 17.80 -1.60 -9.80
C LYS A 151 16.99 -0.77 -8.80
N VAL A 152 15.72 -1.08 -8.59
CA VAL A 152 14.88 -0.34 -7.62
C VAL A 152 15.50 -0.41 -6.22
N LYS A 153 15.97 -1.59 -5.80
CA LYS A 153 16.69 -1.73 -4.53
C LYS A 153 17.97 -0.90 -4.50
N ALA A 154 18.79 -0.95 -5.54
CA ALA A 154 20.03 -0.19 -5.61
C ALA A 154 19.77 1.33 -5.56
N ASP A 155 18.72 1.80 -6.23
CA ASP A 155 18.30 3.21 -6.20
C ASP A 155 17.82 3.59 -4.78
N ALA A 156 17.08 2.72 -4.10
CA ALA A 156 16.63 2.92 -2.72
C ALA A 156 17.80 2.95 -1.71
N ASP A 157 18.76 2.05 -1.85
CA ASP A 157 19.96 1.97 -1.00
C ASP A 157 20.89 3.19 -1.22
N ALA A 158 20.95 3.71 -2.44
CA ALA A 158 21.82 4.84 -2.81
C ALA A 158 21.24 6.21 -2.45
N TYR A 159 19.96 6.30 -2.06
CA TYR A 159 19.32 7.56 -1.70
C TYR A 159 19.99 8.18 -0.46
N LYS A 160 20.43 9.43 -0.58
CA LYS A 160 21.08 10.17 0.50
C LYS A 160 20.04 10.89 1.35
N LEU A 161 19.73 10.30 2.49
CA LEU A 161 18.82 10.90 3.47
C LEU A 161 19.41 12.18 4.08
N THR A 162 18.56 13.15 4.42
CA THR A 162 18.98 14.21 5.35
C THR A 162 19.20 13.65 6.75
N GLU A 163 19.93 14.38 7.59
CA GLU A 163 20.26 13.96 8.97
C GLU A 163 19.01 13.61 9.78
N ALA A 164 17.92 14.37 9.60
CA ALA A 164 16.67 14.16 10.32
C ALA A 164 16.00 12.81 9.99
N PHE A 165 16.07 12.38 8.73
CA PHE A 165 15.58 11.06 8.32
C PHE A 165 16.58 9.95 8.64
N ALA A 166 17.88 10.19 8.45
CA ALA A 166 18.93 9.22 8.73
C ALA A 166 18.96 8.77 10.21
N ALA A 167 18.59 9.66 11.13
CA ALA A 167 18.53 9.41 12.57
C ALA A 167 17.38 8.47 13.01
N ILE A 168 16.40 8.19 12.14
CA ILE A 168 15.23 7.37 12.48
C ILE A 168 15.63 5.89 12.53
N ASP A 169 15.38 5.25 13.67
CA ASP A 169 15.54 3.80 13.87
C ASP A 169 14.31 3.05 13.34
N VAL A 170 14.36 2.70 12.06
CA VAL A 170 13.28 2.01 11.35
C VAL A 170 12.94 0.65 11.96
N GLU A 171 13.94 -0.08 12.48
CA GLU A 171 13.71 -1.41 13.04
C GLU A 171 13.00 -1.31 14.40
N ASN A 172 13.38 -0.32 15.22
CA ASN A 172 12.63 -0.02 16.44
C ASN A 172 11.19 0.40 16.14
N VAL A 173 10.96 1.26 15.14
CA VAL A 173 9.59 1.64 14.74
C VAL A 173 8.79 0.41 14.29
N ARG A 174 9.37 -0.46 13.45
CA ARG A 174 8.72 -1.71 13.01
C ARG A 174 8.37 -2.65 14.16
N ALA A 175 9.25 -2.76 15.15
CA ALA A 175 9.04 -3.63 16.31
C ALA A 175 7.85 -3.18 17.18
N HIS A 176 7.60 -1.86 17.24
CA HIS A 176 6.65 -1.26 18.18
C HIS A 176 5.41 -0.64 17.53
N MET A 177 5.29 -0.61 16.20
CA MET A 177 4.20 0.08 15.49
C MET A 177 2.79 -0.48 15.73
N PHE A 178 2.67 -1.62 16.43
CA PHE A 178 1.41 -2.31 16.72
C PHE A 178 1.22 -2.71 18.20
N ASP A 179 2.02 -2.17 19.13
CA ASP A 179 1.97 -2.56 20.55
C ASP A 179 0.60 -2.33 21.20
N ASP A 180 -0.15 -1.32 20.73
CA ASP A 180 -1.49 -0.97 21.24
C ASP A 180 -2.64 -1.67 20.46
N ALA A 181 -2.36 -2.63 19.58
CA ALA A 181 -3.37 -3.37 18.84
C ALA A 181 -3.95 -4.55 19.65
N VAL A 182 -5.27 -4.79 19.53
CA VAL A 182 -6.00 -5.91 20.19
C VAL A 182 -6.65 -6.91 19.23
#